data_AF-A0A7S1RN20-F1
#
_entry.id   AF-A0A7S1RN20-F1
#
_cell.length_a   1.000
_cell.length_b   1.000
_cell.length_c   1.000
_cell.angle_alpha   90.00
_cell.angle_beta   90.00
_cell.angle_gamma   90.00
#
_symmetry.space_group_name_H-M   'P 1'
#
loop_
_entity.id
_entity.type
_entity.pdbx_description
1 polymer ?
#
loop_
_entity_poly.entity_id
_entity_poly.type
_entity_poly.pdbx_seq_one_letter_code
_entity_poly.pdbx_strand_id
1 'polypeptide(L)'
;GMLAWTCVKLEPKDERGLGDARLQVGVRYDRGHNSIDEVTADMIYISLGEGHKNDRANREVVGFVRSLLNLEKEQVLIEHGEKKASKLIKASGVAHDKRELIWFLQSQVGKRHAPHFAADHAAAARGPDKEAARKRKDLTEYQRLKDEIGGQPQPSRPAPLLSLQEAAPSSSRALPY
;
A
#
# COMPACT_ATOMS: atom_id res chain seq x y z
N GLY A 1 37.11 22.30 18.34
CA GLY A 1 37.16 21.35 17.22
C GLY A 1 35.76 21.18 16.66
N MET A 2 35.58 21.31 15.35
CA MET A 2 34.28 21.12 14.71
C MET A 2 33.94 19.63 14.83
N LEU A 3 32.87 19.26 15.55
CA LEU A 3 32.41 17.88 15.67
C LEU A 3 32.09 17.38 14.25
N ALA A 4 32.96 16.53 13.70
CA ALA A 4 32.78 15.97 12.38
C ALA A 4 31.64 14.94 12.44
N TRP A 5 30.50 15.26 11.83
CA TRP A 5 29.40 14.33 11.67
C TRP A 5 29.80 13.27 10.65
N THR A 6 30.20 12.08 11.11
CA THR A 6 30.63 10.96 10.27
C THR A 6 29.47 10.08 9.82
N CYS A 7 28.32 10.16 10.51
CA CYS A 7 27.12 9.39 10.22
C CYS A 7 26.50 9.68 8.86
N VAL A 8 26.82 10.84 8.27
CA VAL A 8 26.40 11.25 6.92
C VAL A 8 27.63 11.62 6.10
N LYS A 9 27.79 10.96 4.95
CA LYS A 9 28.73 11.34 3.90
C LYS A 9 27.94 11.65 2.64
N LEU A 10 28.21 12.79 2.01
CA LEU A 10 27.65 13.13 0.71
C LEU A 10 28.77 13.13 -0.32
N GLU A 11 28.51 12.48 -1.44
CA GLU A 11 29.30 12.60 -2.65
C GLU A 11 29.00 13.93 -3.36
N PRO A 12 29.89 14.40 -4.24
CA PRO A 12 29.63 15.59 -5.05
C PRO A 12 28.31 15.47 -5.82
N LYS A 13 27.57 16.59 -5.87
CA LYS A 13 26.32 16.67 -6.63
C LYS A 13 26.59 16.72 -8.12
N ASP A 14 25.66 16.14 -8.90
CA ASP A 14 25.64 16.22 -10.34
C ASP A 14 25.15 17.60 -10.84
N GLU A 15 25.10 17.77 -12.17
CA GLU A 15 24.62 19.00 -12.83
C GLU A 15 23.16 19.34 -12.50
N ARG A 16 22.40 18.38 -11.97
CA ARG A 16 20.99 18.54 -11.56
C ARG A 16 20.86 18.86 -10.08
N GLY A 17 21.98 18.98 -9.35
CA GLY A 17 22.01 19.26 -7.92
C GLY A 17 21.72 18.04 -7.04
N LEU A 18 21.81 16.82 -7.59
CA LEU A 18 21.52 15.57 -6.90
C LEU A 18 22.82 14.82 -6.56
N GLY A 19 22.90 14.26 -5.36
CA GLY A 19 24.08 13.52 -4.92
C GLY A 19 23.75 12.18 -4.27
N ASP A 20 24.79 11.36 -4.09
CA ASP A 20 24.71 10.13 -3.32
C ASP A 20 25.02 10.42 -1.84
N ALA A 21 24.13 10.00 -0.94
CA ALA A 21 24.33 10.04 0.50
C ALA A 21 24.62 8.65 1.05
N ARG A 22 25.65 8.52 1.87
CA ARG A 22 25.89 7.34 2.71
C ARG A 22 25.54 7.65 4.15
N LEU A 23 24.64 6.86 4.70
CA LEU A 23 24.06 6.99 6.04
C LEU A 23 24.49 5.81 6.91
N GLN A 24 25.10 6.10 8.04
CA GLN A 24 25.45 5.11 9.03
C GLN A 24 24.30 4.95 10.03
N VAL A 25 23.62 3.81 9.97
CA VAL A 25 22.35 3.56 10.65
C VAL A 25 22.50 2.42 11.65
N GLY A 26 22.07 2.63 12.89
CA GLY A 26 21.91 1.60 13.90
C GLY A 26 20.45 1.21 14.05
N VAL A 27 20.13 -0.06 13.87
CA VAL A 27 18.76 -0.57 13.98
C VAL A 27 18.47 -1.08 15.39
N ARG A 28 17.36 -0.64 15.97
CA ARG A 28 16.78 -1.10 17.24
C ARG A 28 15.38 -1.68 16.99
N TYR A 29 14.92 -2.55 17.89
CA TYR A 29 13.66 -3.30 17.75
C TYR A 29 12.76 -3.17 18.98
N ASP A 30 12.87 -2.04 19.68
CA ASP A 30 12.24 -1.76 20.97
C ASP A 30 10.85 -1.13 20.86
N ARG A 31 10.36 -0.83 19.65
CA ARG A 31 9.10 -0.12 19.41
C ARG A 31 8.19 -0.85 18.43
N GLY A 32 6.88 -0.60 18.53
CA GLY A 32 5.87 -1.11 17.60
C GLY A 32 5.61 -0.22 16.38
N HIS A 33 6.46 0.76 16.12
CA HIS A 33 6.39 1.68 14.98
C HIS A 33 7.80 2.04 14.51
N ASN A 34 7.91 2.59 13.30
CA ASN A 34 9.19 3.09 12.81
C ASN A 34 9.43 4.50 13.36
N SER A 35 10.63 4.76 13.88
CA SER A 35 11.05 6.10 14.31
C SER A 35 12.55 6.28 14.19
N ILE A 36 12.98 7.52 13.98
CA ILE A 36 14.34 7.92 14.32
C ILE A 36 14.34 8.22 15.81
N ASP A 37 15.13 7.48 16.57
CA ASP A 37 15.19 7.62 18.03
C ASP A 37 16.25 8.64 18.44
N GLU A 38 17.36 8.67 17.72
CA GLU A 38 18.51 9.50 18.07
C GLU A 38 19.39 9.70 16.83
N VAL A 39 20.01 10.89 16.70
CA VAL A 39 20.97 11.20 15.64
C VAL A 39 22.23 11.73 16.30
N THR A 40 23.29 10.92 16.30
CA THR A 40 24.61 11.30 16.84
C THR A 40 25.57 11.62 15.72
N ALA A 41 26.76 12.13 16.07
CA ALA A 41 27.82 12.40 15.11
C ALA A 41 28.21 11.14 14.29
N ASP A 42 28.08 9.95 14.86
CA ASP A 42 28.58 8.71 14.26
C ASP A 42 27.48 7.74 13.81
N MET A 43 26.25 7.88 14.32
CA MET A 43 25.18 6.95 14.00
C MET A 43 23.79 7.60 14.05
N ILE A 44 22.92 7.15 13.14
CA ILE A 44 21.48 7.42 13.15
C ILE A 44 20.79 6.18 13.72
N TYR A 45 20.16 6.29 14.89
CA TYR A 45 19.45 5.17 15.49
C TYR A 45 17.99 5.15 15.02
N ILE A 46 17.60 4.04 14.40
CA ILE A 46 16.26 3.81 13.86
C ILE A 46 15.66 2.62 14.60
N SER A 47 14.48 2.83 15.15
CA SER A 47 13.68 1.79 15.76
C SER A 47 12.64 1.31 14.75
N LEU A 48 12.52 -0.02 14.59
CA LEU A 48 11.63 -0.64 13.60
C LEU A 48 10.48 -1.36 14.28
N GLY A 49 9.27 -1.11 13.79
CA GLY A 49 8.03 -1.68 14.34
C GLY A 49 7.89 -3.20 14.16
N GLU A 50 8.43 -3.75 13.07
CA GLU A 50 8.26 -5.17 12.69
C GLU A 50 9.59 -5.87 12.37
N GLY A 51 10.71 -5.43 12.96
CA GLY A 51 12.03 -5.94 12.58
C GLY A 51 12.38 -7.35 13.05
N HIS A 52 11.64 -7.93 14.01
CA HIS A 52 11.97 -9.23 14.61
C HIS A 52 11.49 -10.46 13.83
N LYS A 53 10.63 -10.31 12.80
CA LYS A 53 10.05 -11.45 12.09
C LYS A 53 10.61 -11.56 10.66
N ASN A 54 11.37 -12.63 10.40
CA ASN A 54 11.64 -13.19 9.06
C ASN A 54 12.48 -12.33 8.08
N ASP A 55 13.71 -11.92 8.42
CA ASP A 55 14.61 -11.20 7.49
C ASP A 55 14.05 -9.88 6.91
N ARG A 56 12.96 -9.35 7.48
CA ARG A 56 12.29 -8.15 6.99
C ARG A 56 12.92 -6.85 7.46
N ALA A 57 13.76 -6.88 8.49
CA ALA A 57 14.41 -5.69 9.04
C ALA A 57 15.17 -4.88 7.98
N ASN A 58 15.87 -5.55 7.06
CA ASN A 58 16.59 -4.89 5.96
C ASN A 58 15.65 -4.20 4.98
N ARG A 59 14.51 -4.82 4.67
CA ARG A 59 13.52 -4.22 3.79
C ARG A 59 12.80 -3.07 4.47
N GLU A 60 12.46 -3.22 5.74
CA GLU A 60 11.78 -2.21 6.55
C GLU A 60 12.67 -0.97 6.72
N VAL A 61 13.95 -1.12 7.07
CA VAL A 61 14.85 0.03 7.20
C VAL A 61 15.04 0.76 5.87
N VAL A 62 15.17 0.04 4.75
CA VAL A 62 15.25 0.63 3.41
C VAL A 62 13.95 1.34 3.05
N GLY A 63 12.81 0.71 3.28
CA GLY A 63 11.49 1.28 3.03
C GLY A 63 11.24 2.55 3.86
N PHE A 64 11.67 2.52 5.12
CA PHE A 64 11.59 3.66 6.03
C PHE A 64 12.46 4.82 5.55
N VAL A 65 13.74 4.60 5.27
CA VAL A 65 14.67 5.64 4.76
C VAL A 65 14.17 6.21 3.43
N ARG A 66 13.71 5.34 2.52
CA ARG A 66 13.12 5.74 1.25
C ARG A 66 11.94 6.70 1.44
N SER A 67 11.00 6.32 2.29
CA SER A 67 9.82 7.16 2.58
C SER A 67 10.19 8.46 3.28
N LEU A 68 11.20 8.42 4.14
CA LEU A 68 11.67 9.59 4.87
C LEU A 68 12.28 10.64 3.94
N LEU A 69 13.06 10.19 2.96
CA LEU A 69 13.76 11.04 2.00
C LEU A 69 12.97 11.29 0.70
N ASN A 70 11.76 10.74 0.59
CA ASN A 70 10.92 10.80 -0.60
C ASN A 70 11.66 10.32 -1.87
N LEU A 71 12.32 9.16 -1.76
CA LEU A 71 13.09 8.53 -2.84
C LEU A 71 12.33 7.36 -3.46
N GLU A 72 12.75 6.94 -4.65
CA GLU A 72 12.27 5.73 -5.32
C GLU A 72 12.92 4.46 -4.74
N LYS A 73 12.39 3.29 -5.12
CA LYS A 73 12.81 2.01 -4.54
C LYS A 73 14.25 1.65 -4.89
N GLU A 74 14.68 1.98 -6.10
CA GLU A 74 15.99 1.68 -6.67
C GLU A 74 17.08 2.63 -6.13
N GLN A 75 16.67 3.72 -5.48
CA GLN A 75 17.56 4.76 -4.98
C GLN A 75 18.09 4.50 -3.58
N VAL A 76 17.57 3.50 -2.84
CA VAL A 76 18.01 3.21 -1.47
C VAL A 76 18.48 1.76 -1.34
N LEU A 77 19.74 1.60 -0.95
CA LEU A 77 20.47 0.33 -0.92
C LEU A 77 21.16 0.15 0.42
N ILE A 78 21.33 -1.07 0.90
CA ILE A 78 22.28 -1.38 1.98
C ILE A 78 23.61 -1.74 1.34
N GLU A 79 24.65 -0.91 1.52
CA GLU A 79 26.01 -1.21 1.05
C GLU A 79 26.69 -2.26 1.95
N HIS A 80 26.52 -2.12 3.27
CA HIS A 80 27.14 -3.00 4.27
C HIS A 80 26.25 -3.25 5.48
N GLY A 81 26.48 -4.37 6.17
CA GLY A 81 25.84 -4.65 7.46
C GLY A 81 24.45 -5.28 7.37
N GLU A 82 24.10 -5.94 6.25
CA GLU A 82 22.82 -6.64 6.10
C GLU A 82 22.51 -7.59 7.26
N LYS A 83 23.53 -8.31 7.76
CA LYS A 83 23.43 -9.25 8.89
C LYS A 83 23.72 -8.62 10.27
N LYS A 84 24.03 -7.32 10.32
CA LYS A 84 24.40 -6.59 11.54
C LYS A 84 23.30 -5.59 11.91
N ALA A 85 23.25 -5.19 13.19
CA ALA A 85 22.36 -4.12 13.64
C ALA A 85 22.80 -2.75 13.10
N SER A 86 24.12 -2.55 12.95
CA SER A 86 24.69 -1.39 12.28
C SER A 86 24.79 -1.63 10.77
N LYS A 87 24.30 -0.68 9.98
CA LYS A 87 24.16 -0.75 8.52
C LYS A 87 24.71 0.52 7.89
N LEU A 88 25.29 0.38 6.71
CA LEU A 88 25.63 1.49 5.83
C LEU A 88 24.60 1.52 4.69
N ILE A 89 23.82 2.58 4.62
CA ILE A 89 22.76 2.75 3.63
C ILE A 89 23.18 3.81 2.63
N LYS A 90 23.17 3.48 1.35
CA LYS A 90 23.33 4.43 0.26
C LYS A 90 21.96 4.90 -0.22
N ALA A 91 21.77 6.22 -0.26
CA ALA A 91 20.60 6.89 -0.80
C ALA A 91 21.05 7.78 -1.97
N SER A 92 20.64 7.43 -3.18
CA SER A 92 20.95 8.15 -4.41
C SER A 92 19.86 9.17 -4.74
N GLY A 93 20.23 10.26 -5.41
CA GLY A 93 19.27 11.30 -5.79
C GLY A 93 18.90 12.25 -4.66
N VAL A 94 19.77 12.43 -3.67
CA VAL A 94 19.52 13.32 -2.53
C VAL A 94 19.83 14.76 -2.92
N ALA A 95 18.83 15.64 -2.81
CA ALA A 95 18.97 17.08 -3.11
C ALA A 95 19.56 17.89 -1.93
N HIS A 96 19.44 17.38 -0.70
CA HIS A 96 19.89 18.09 0.50
C HIS A 96 21.41 18.16 0.60
N ASP A 97 21.93 19.29 1.08
CA ASP A 97 23.33 19.38 1.52
C ASP A 97 23.54 18.65 2.86
N LYS A 98 24.80 18.39 3.23
CA LYS A 98 25.13 17.55 4.40
C LYS A 98 24.48 18.07 5.67
N ARG A 99 24.58 19.38 5.88
CA ARG A 99 24.02 20.06 7.06
C ARG A 99 22.50 20.02 7.04
N GLU A 100 21.87 20.25 5.89
CA GLU A 100 20.42 20.21 5.73
C GLU A 100 19.88 18.81 5.99
N LEU A 101 20.56 17.78 5.48
CA LEU A 101 20.17 16.39 5.70
C LEU A 101 20.26 16.02 7.19
N ILE A 102 21.32 16.43 7.88
CA ILE A 102 21.45 16.22 9.34
C ILE A 102 20.32 16.92 10.08
N TRP A 103 20.06 18.19 9.79
CA TRP A 103 18.96 18.95 10.40
C TRP A 103 17.59 18.35 10.11
N PHE A 104 17.38 17.91 8.88
CA PHE A 104 16.17 17.20 8.48
C PHE A 104 16.00 15.94 9.33
N LEU A 105 17.02 15.07 9.41
CA LEU A 105 16.97 13.85 10.22
C LEU A 105 16.72 14.15 11.70
N GLN A 106 17.39 15.17 12.26
CA GLN A 106 17.16 15.63 13.63
C GLN A 106 15.71 16.09 13.85
N SER A 107 15.11 16.78 12.88
CA SER A 107 13.71 17.21 12.94
C SER A 107 12.71 16.05 12.89
N GLN A 108 13.14 14.85 12.49
CA GLN A 108 12.32 13.64 12.43
C GLN A 108 12.46 12.77 13.69
N VAL A 109 13.37 13.12 14.61
CA VAL A 109 13.56 12.39 15.87
C VAL A 109 12.26 12.36 16.67
N GLY A 110 11.88 11.17 17.13
CA GLY A 110 10.69 10.93 17.95
C GLY A 110 9.36 10.91 17.19
N LYS A 111 9.35 11.26 15.89
CA LYS A 111 8.13 11.16 15.07
C LYS A 111 7.82 9.70 14.77
N ARG A 112 6.55 9.36 14.85
CA ARG A 112 6.06 8.00 14.60
C ARG A 112 5.70 7.84 13.12
N HIS A 113 6.24 6.80 12.51
CA HIS A 113 5.92 6.41 11.15
C HIS A 113 5.29 5.02 11.17
N ALA A 114 4.24 4.83 10.36
CA ALA A 114 3.64 3.53 10.19
C ALA A 114 4.69 2.55 9.62
N PRO A 115 4.77 1.30 10.10
CA PRO A 115 5.61 0.31 9.48
C PRO A 115 5.14 0.09 8.04
N HIS A 116 6.07 0.12 7.10
CA HIS A 116 5.78 -0.01 5.68
C HIS A 116 5.22 -1.39 5.36
N PHE A 117 5.78 -2.45 5.97
CA PHE A 117 5.33 -3.81 5.67
C PHE A 117 4.13 -4.28 6.52
N ALA A 118 3.83 -3.65 7.65
CA ALA A 118 2.60 -3.91 8.41
C ALA A 118 1.34 -3.51 7.62
N ALA A 119 1.42 -2.35 6.96
CA ALA A 119 0.34 -1.84 6.11
C ALA A 119 0.15 -2.72 4.86
N ASP A 120 1.24 -3.16 4.23
CA ASP A 120 1.18 -4.07 3.07
C ASP A 120 0.60 -5.44 3.44
N HIS A 121 0.87 -5.98 4.63
CA HIS A 121 0.23 -7.23 5.08
C HIS A 121 -1.27 -7.03 5.37
N ALA A 122 -1.67 -5.91 5.98
CA ALA A 122 -3.09 -5.59 6.17
C ALA A 122 -3.83 -5.41 4.83
N ALA A 123 -3.17 -4.81 3.83
CA ALA A 123 -3.71 -4.67 2.48
C ALA A 123 -3.73 -6.01 1.72
N ALA A 124 -2.66 -6.82 1.79
CA ALA A 124 -2.56 -8.12 1.14
C ALA A 124 -3.50 -9.17 1.78
N ALA A 125 -3.72 -9.14 3.10
CA ALA A 125 -4.71 -9.96 3.80
C ALA A 125 -6.16 -9.52 3.53
N ARG A 126 -6.35 -8.36 2.90
CA ARG A 126 -7.62 -7.89 2.31
C ARG A 126 -7.69 -8.17 0.80
N GLY A 127 -6.73 -8.93 0.25
CA GLY A 127 -6.69 -9.33 -1.15
C GLY A 127 -7.96 -10.06 -1.64
N PRO A 128 -8.07 -10.26 -2.98
CA PRO A 128 -9.31 -10.53 -3.72
C PRO A 128 -10.06 -11.80 -3.31
N ASP A 129 -9.47 -12.68 -2.51
CA ASP A 129 -10.12 -13.90 -2.02
C ASP A 129 -11.33 -13.61 -1.14
N LYS A 130 -11.33 -12.54 -0.34
CA LYS A 130 -12.52 -12.15 0.44
C LYS A 130 -13.63 -11.56 -0.42
N GLU A 131 -13.27 -10.92 -1.53
CA GLU A 131 -14.23 -10.37 -2.49
C GLU A 131 -14.80 -11.46 -3.40
N ALA A 132 -13.98 -12.42 -3.82
CA ALA A 132 -14.39 -13.64 -4.53
C ALA A 132 -15.21 -14.57 -3.64
N ALA A 133 -14.88 -14.72 -2.35
CA ALA A 133 -15.67 -15.48 -1.39
C ALA A 133 -17.01 -14.80 -1.06
N ARG A 134 -17.07 -13.46 -1.01
CA ARG A 134 -18.33 -12.71 -0.89
C ARG A 134 -19.20 -12.87 -2.14
N LYS A 135 -18.65 -12.66 -3.35
CA LYS A 135 -19.37 -12.89 -4.61
C LYS A 135 -19.89 -14.33 -4.74
N ARG A 136 -19.13 -15.35 -4.30
CA ARG A 136 -19.60 -16.74 -4.28
C ARG A 136 -20.73 -16.97 -3.27
N LYS A 137 -20.67 -16.36 -2.08
CA LYS A 137 -21.77 -16.40 -1.11
C LYS A 137 -23.03 -15.71 -1.63
N ASP A 138 -22.89 -14.54 -2.24
CA ASP A 138 -24.02 -13.78 -2.81
C ASP A 138 -24.69 -14.54 -3.97
N LEU A 139 -23.90 -15.20 -4.84
CA LEU A 139 -24.42 -16.06 -5.91
C LEU A 139 -25.16 -17.29 -5.36
N THR A 140 -24.68 -17.87 -4.26
CA THR A 140 -25.29 -19.05 -3.63
C THR A 140 -26.59 -18.67 -2.91
N GLU A 141 -26.65 -17.52 -2.25
CA GLU A 141 -27.88 -17.00 -1.66
C GLU A 141 -28.92 -16.63 -2.72
N TYR A 142 -28.50 -16.02 -3.84
CA TYR A 142 -29.41 -15.71 -4.95
C TYR A 142 -30.00 -16.98 -5.59
N GLN A 143 -29.21 -18.05 -5.75
CA GLN A 143 -29.70 -19.34 -6.23
C GLN A 143 -30.65 -20.00 -5.22
N ARG A 144 -30.34 -19.95 -3.92
CA ARG A 144 -31.21 -20.47 -2.87
C ARG A 144 -32.55 -19.73 -2.82
N LEU A 145 -32.55 -18.40 -2.93
CA LEU A 145 -33.77 -17.57 -3.02
C LEU A 145 -34.59 -17.91 -4.28
N LYS A 146 -33.93 -18.18 -5.40
CA LYS A 146 -34.61 -18.56 -6.65
C LYS A 146 -35.28 -19.93 -6.55
N ASP A 147 -34.64 -20.89 -5.89
CA ASP A 147 -35.19 -22.23 -5.67
C ASP A 147 -36.33 -22.22 -4.64
N GLU A 148 -36.28 -21.35 -3.61
CA GLU A 148 -37.38 -21.15 -2.66
C GLU A 148 -38.62 -20.49 -3.30
N ILE A 149 -38.44 -19.62 -4.30
CA ILE A 149 -39.55 -19.00 -5.06
C ILE A 149 -40.13 -19.98 -6.11
N GLY A 150 -39.33 -20.92 -6.63
CA GLY A 150 -39.77 -21.95 -7.58
C GLY A 150 -40.64 -23.06 -6.97
N GLY A 151 -40.73 -23.14 -5.64
CA GLY A 151 -41.48 -24.16 -4.91
C GLY A 151 -42.94 -23.82 -4.58
N GLN A 152 -43.43 -22.62 -4.93
CA GLN A 152 -44.85 -22.28 -4.70
C GLN A 152 -45.74 -22.81 -5.83
N PRO A 153 -46.80 -23.58 -5.52
CA PRO A 153 -47.76 -24.03 -6.52
C PRO A 153 -48.47 -22.81 -7.11
N GLN A 154 -48.47 -22.69 -8.45
CA GLN A 154 -49.22 -21.65 -9.12
C GLN A 154 -50.71 -21.78 -8.76
N PRO A 155 -51.37 -20.71 -8.27
CA PRO A 155 -52.82 -20.69 -8.19
C PRO A 155 -53.40 -20.71 -9.62
N SER A 156 -54.28 -21.67 -9.87
CA SER A 156 -55.01 -21.82 -11.12
C SER A 156 -55.74 -20.53 -11.48
N ARG A 157 -55.49 -20.03 -12.70
CA ARG A 157 -56.21 -18.89 -13.28
C ARG A 157 -57.71 -19.23 -13.38
N PRO A 158 -58.62 -18.40 -12.85
CA PRO A 158 -60.03 -18.52 -13.16
C PRO A 158 -60.29 -18.06 -14.60
N ALA A 159 -61.25 -18.73 -15.25
CA ALA A 159 -61.67 -18.53 -16.62
C ALA A 159 -62.24 -17.11 -16.87
N PRO A 160 -62.01 -16.50 -18.05
CA PRO A 160 -62.70 -15.27 -18.41
C PRO A 160 -64.12 -15.59 -18.93
N LEU A 161 -65.12 -15.04 -18.25
CA LEU A 161 -66.52 -14.95 -18.67
C LEU A 161 -66.67 -13.96 -19.84
N LEU A 162 -67.46 -14.37 -20.84
CA LEU A 162 -67.83 -13.61 -22.05
C LEU A 162 -68.55 -12.29 -21.76
N SER A 163 -68.30 -11.29 -22.61
CA SER A 163 -69.24 -10.23 -23.06
C SER A 163 -68.67 -9.65 -24.37
N LEU A 164 -68.99 -10.17 -25.56
CA LEU A 164 -70.08 -9.79 -26.49
C LEU A 164 -70.13 -8.30 -26.91
N GLN A 165 -70.19 -8.12 -28.24
CA GLN A 165 -70.42 -6.91 -29.05
C GLN A 165 -69.23 -5.93 -29.17
N GLU A 166 -68.81 -5.47 -30.37
CA GLU A 166 -69.62 -5.09 -31.54
C GLU A 166 -68.79 -5.03 -32.84
N ALA A 167 -69.43 -5.42 -33.94
CA ALA A 167 -69.31 -4.98 -35.34
C ALA A 167 -67.93 -4.70 -36.03
N ALA A 168 -67.73 -5.44 -37.12
CA ALA A 168 -66.83 -5.21 -38.27
C ALA A 168 -67.23 -3.92 -39.07
N PRO A 169 -66.64 -3.55 -40.24
CA PRO A 169 -65.71 -4.30 -41.09
C PRO A 169 -64.60 -3.51 -41.83
N SER A 170 -63.85 -4.26 -42.67
CA SER A 170 -63.27 -3.83 -43.97
C SER A 170 -61.99 -2.99 -43.91
N SER A 171 -61.01 -3.03 -44.83
CA SER A 171 -60.76 -3.76 -46.07
C SER A 171 -59.29 -3.54 -46.45
N SER A 172 -58.70 -4.54 -47.10
CA SER A 172 -57.58 -4.56 -48.04
C SER A 172 -56.70 -3.31 -48.28
N ARG A 173 -55.43 -3.48 -47.89
CA ARG A 173 -54.19 -3.30 -48.69
C ARG A 173 -54.36 -2.88 -50.16
N ALA A 174 -53.81 -1.72 -50.53
CA ALA A 174 -52.93 -1.52 -51.70
C ALA A 174 -52.41 -0.07 -51.83
N LEU A 175 -51.23 0.05 -52.45
CA LEU A 175 -50.58 1.16 -53.19
C LEU A 175 -49.14 1.44 -52.69
N PRO A 176 -48.24 1.97 -53.54
CA PRO A 176 -47.92 1.52 -54.90
C PRO A 176 -46.39 1.48 -55.16
N TYR A 177 -45.97 0.89 -56.28
CA TYR A 177 -45.13 1.55 -57.30
C TYR A 177 -45.28 0.79 -58.62
#